data_AF-A0A962MLK9-F1
#
_entry.id   AF-A0A962MLK9-F1
#
_cell.length_a   1.000
_cell.length_b   1.000
_cell.length_c   1.000
_cell.angle_alpha   90.00
_cell.angle_beta   90.00
_cell.angle_gamma   90.00
#
_symmetry.space_group_name_H-M   'P 1'
#
loop_
_entity.id
_entity.type
_entity.pdbx_description
1 polymer ?
#
loop_
_entity_poly.entity_id
_entity_poly.type
_entity_poly.pdbx_seq_one_letter_code
_entity_poly.pdbx_strand_id
1 'polypeptide(L)'
;MRANRLRQLWDAGEKTVNAWLGIPNSFSAEIMAQQGFESVTIDMQHGLVDYPASIGMLQAISTTDTVPLVRVPWNEPGIIMKSLDAGAYGIICPMINSKAEAEAFVSSVRYPPLGSRSFGPIRATMYAGADYYKHANNTVLTLAMIETTDAMAALEDILAVPGLDGIYVGPADLSISMGHAPRMDQ
;
A
#
# COMPACT_ATOMS: atom_id res chain seq x y z
N MET A 1 6.51 16.69 6.66
CA MET A 1 5.62 15.86 5.84
C MET A 1 4.44 15.54 6.73
N ARG A 2 3.21 15.56 6.22
CA ARG A 2 2.02 15.13 6.97
C ARG A 2 2.32 13.79 7.65
N ALA A 3 2.05 13.68 8.93
CA ALA A 3 2.30 12.44 9.66
C ALA A 3 1.43 11.32 9.08
N ASN A 4 1.97 10.10 9.01
CA ASN A 4 1.17 8.94 8.64
C ASN A 4 0.42 8.45 9.89
N ARG A 5 -0.90 8.69 9.92
CA ARG A 5 -1.75 8.35 11.06
C ARG A 5 -1.71 6.86 11.42
N LEU A 6 -1.60 5.96 10.43
CA LEU A 6 -1.47 4.53 10.69
C LEU A 6 -0.22 4.21 11.49
N ARG A 7 0.93 4.82 11.16
CA ARG A 7 2.16 4.64 11.95
C ARG A 7 1.98 5.09 13.39
N GLN A 8 1.38 6.26 13.60
CA GLN A 8 1.14 6.78 14.96
C GLN A 8 0.28 5.84 15.80
N LEU A 9 -0.79 5.27 15.19
CA LEU A 9 -1.66 4.32 15.85
C LEU A 9 -0.94 3.00 16.16
N TRP A 10 -0.18 2.46 15.21
CA TRP A 10 0.57 1.22 15.42
C TRP A 10 1.71 1.37 16.43
N ASP A 11 2.41 2.51 16.44
CA ASP A 11 3.44 2.84 17.44
C ASP A 11 2.84 2.93 18.85
N ALA A 12 1.57 3.31 18.97
CA ALA A 12 0.80 3.30 20.22
C ALA A 12 0.21 1.92 20.58
N GLY A 13 0.42 0.90 19.74
CA GLY A 13 -0.15 -0.44 19.91
C GLY A 13 -1.64 -0.53 19.59
N GLU A 14 -2.20 0.46 18.91
CA GLU A 14 -3.60 0.50 18.52
C GLU A 14 -3.87 -0.35 17.26
N LYS A 15 -5.09 -0.87 17.17
CA LYS A 15 -5.59 -1.57 15.99
C LYS A 15 -6.24 -0.58 15.04
N THR A 16 -6.14 -0.84 13.74
CA THR A 16 -6.67 0.03 12.70
C THR A 16 -7.59 -0.75 11.77
N VAL A 17 -8.65 -0.11 11.27
CA VAL A 17 -9.55 -0.70 10.29
C VAL A 17 -9.28 -0.08 8.91
N ASN A 18 -9.13 -0.96 7.92
CA ASN A 18 -8.91 -0.58 6.52
C ASN A 18 -10.12 -0.96 5.67
N ALA A 19 -10.64 -0.04 4.87
CA ALA A 19 -11.67 -0.33 3.87
C ALA A 19 -11.06 -0.59 2.48
N TRP A 20 -11.71 -1.43 1.67
CA TRP A 20 -11.20 -1.85 0.36
C TRP A 20 -12.07 -1.32 -0.78
N LEU A 21 -11.46 -0.63 -1.76
CA LEU A 21 -12.17 0.06 -2.82
C LEU A 21 -11.89 -0.58 -4.19
N GLY A 22 -12.89 -1.26 -4.75
CA GLY A 22 -12.84 -1.85 -6.09
C GLY A 22 -13.62 -1.09 -7.17
N ILE A 23 -14.37 -0.04 -6.80
CA ILE A 23 -15.21 0.74 -7.72
C ILE A 23 -14.41 1.99 -8.17
N PRO A 24 -14.19 2.21 -9.48
CA PRO A 24 -13.38 3.32 -10.00
C PRO A 24 -14.15 4.65 -9.99
N ASN A 25 -14.47 5.14 -8.79
CA ASN A 25 -15.29 6.33 -8.63
C ASN A 25 -14.83 7.17 -7.43
N SER A 26 -14.45 8.42 -7.69
CA SER A 26 -13.96 9.35 -6.67
C SER A 26 -15.02 9.70 -5.62
N PHE A 27 -16.28 9.85 -6.00
CA PHE A 27 -17.36 10.15 -5.06
C PHE A 27 -17.60 8.98 -4.09
N SER A 28 -17.53 7.73 -4.56
CA SER A 28 -17.58 6.56 -3.68
C SER A 28 -16.39 6.52 -2.71
N ALA A 29 -15.19 6.85 -3.18
CA ALA A 29 -14.00 6.94 -2.33
C ALA A 29 -14.13 8.06 -1.28
N GLU A 30 -14.72 9.19 -1.64
CA GLU A 30 -15.01 10.30 -0.72
C GLU A 30 -15.97 9.89 0.40
N ILE A 31 -17.09 9.22 0.05
CA ILE A 31 -18.04 8.70 1.03
C ILE A 31 -17.35 7.75 2.00
N MET A 32 -16.56 6.81 1.48
CA MET A 32 -15.85 5.81 2.29
C MET A 32 -14.81 6.46 3.21
N ALA A 33 -14.08 7.46 2.72
CA ALA A 33 -13.12 8.20 3.52
C ALA A 33 -13.74 8.98 4.69
N GLN A 34 -15.06 9.25 4.66
CA GLN A 34 -15.79 9.89 5.75
C GLN A 34 -16.46 8.91 6.74
N GLN A 35 -16.39 7.60 6.52
CA GLN A 35 -17.04 6.61 7.41
C GLN A 35 -16.26 6.34 8.71
N GLY A 36 -15.11 6.99 8.92
CA GLY A 36 -14.31 6.85 10.15
C GLY A 36 -13.27 5.72 10.12
N PHE A 37 -13.00 5.12 8.96
CA PHE A 37 -11.87 4.20 8.79
C PHE A 37 -10.53 4.92 8.99
N GLU A 38 -9.52 4.23 9.53
CA GLU A 38 -8.16 4.77 9.63
C GLU A 38 -7.48 4.85 8.27
N SER A 39 -7.81 3.91 7.38
CA SER A 39 -7.31 3.88 6.01
C SER A 39 -8.31 3.32 5.01
N VAL A 40 -8.08 3.64 3.75
CA VAL A 40 -8.75 3.01 2.61
C VAL A 40 -7.71 2.58 1.58
N THR A 41 -7.85 1.37 1.05
CA THR A 41 -7.03 0.84 -0.03
C THR A 41 -7.77 0.95 -1.35
N ILE A 42 -7.16 1.62 -2.32
CA ILE A 42 -7.55 1.55 -3.72
C ILE A 42 -6.96 0.28 -4.31
N ASP A 43 -7.81 -0.59 -4.84
CA ASP A 43 -7.40 -1.87 -5.39
C ASP A 43 -7.20 -1.80 -6.91
N MET A 44 -5.94 -1.79 -7.35
CA MET A 44 -5.59 -1.80 -8.76
C MET A 44 -5.26 -3.22 -9.29
N GLN A 45 -5.33 -4.26 -8.46
CA GLN A 45 -5.03 -5.64 -8.89
C GLN A 45 -6.30 -6.35 -9.36
N HIS A 46 -7.34 -6.35 -8.51
CA HIS A 46 -8.61 -7.02 -8.79
C HIS A 46 -9.81 -6.07 -8.79
N GLY A 47 -9.65 -4.87 -8.22
CA GLY A 47 -10.61 -3.79 -8.40
C GLY A 47 -10.63 -3.33 -9.85
N LEU A 48 -11.75 -2.72 -10.27
CA LEU A 48 -11.90 -2.20 -11.63
C LEU A 48 -11.21 -0.82 -11.77
N VAL A 49 -10.15 -0.57 -10.99
CA VAL A 49 -9.49 0.72 -10.85
C VAL A 49 -8.19 0.73 -11.63
N ASP A 50 -8.11 1.59 -12.63
CA ASP A 50 -6.88 1.89 -13.35
C ASP A 50 -6.18 3.13 -12.77
N TYR A 51 -5.00 3.46 -13.30
CA TYR A 51 -4.24 4.61 -12.84
C TYR A 51 -5.01 5.95 -12.99
N PRO A 52 -5.62 6.29 -14.13
CA PRO A 52 -6.47 7.49 -14.26
C PRO A 52 -7.57 7.61 -13.19
N ALA A 53 -8.34 6.53 -12.94
CA ALA A 53 -9.39 6.54 -11.93
C ALA A 53 -8.81 6.72 -10.51
N SER A 54 -7.68 6.05 -10.22
CA SER A 54 -7.01 6.13 -8.91
C SER A 54 -6.64 7.56 -8.52
N ILE A 55 -6.29 8.44 -9.48
CA ILE A 55 -5.91 9.83 -9.20
C ILE A 55 -7.08 10.59 -8.56
N GLY A 56 -8.28 10.48 -9.13
CA GLY A 56 -9.48 11.14 -8.60
C GLY A 56 -9.90 10.59 -7.24
N MET A 57 -9.72 9.28 -7.02
CA MET A 57 -9.97 8.64 -5.74
C MET A 57 -8.96 9.11 -4.67
N LEU A 58 -7.67 9.13 -4.98
CA LEU A 58 -6.63 9.66 -4.10
C LEU A 58 -6.88 11.14 -3.76
N GLN A 59 -7.36 11.94 -4.72
CA GLN A 59 -7.80 13.32 -4.49
C GLN A 59 -8.91 13.41 -3.46
N ALA A 60 -9.97 12.64 -3.62
CA ALA A 60 -11.10 12.60 -2.70
C ALA A 60 -10.67 12.17 -1.28
N ILE A 61 -9.90 11.09 -1.15
CA ILE A 61 -9.46 10.58 0.16
C ILE A 61 -8.57 11.61 0.88
N SER A 62 -7.73 12.30 0.12
CA SER A 62 -6.74 13.26 0.64
C SER A 62 -7.35 14.48 1.36
N THR A 63 -8.65 14.74 1.19
CA THR A 63 -9.38 15.83 1.88
C THR A 63 -9.77 15.48 3.32
N THR A 64 -9.52 14.24 3.75
CA THR A 64 -9.87 13.71 5.08
C THR A 64 -8.63 13.30 5.88
N ASP A 65 -8.83 12.77 7.09
CA ASP A 65 -7.78 12.14 7.93
C ASP A 65 -7.56 10.65 7.67
N THR A 66 -8.31 10.08 6.72
CA THR A 66 -8.16 8.68 6.30
C THR A 66 -6.90 8.53 5.45
N VAL A 67 -6.07 7.53 5.76
CA VAL A 67 -4.79 7.30 5.05
C VAL A 67 -5.06 6.60 3.71
N PRO A 68 -4.63 7.17 2.57
CA PRO A 68 -4.79 6.54 1.27
C PRO A 68 -3.71 5.48 1.02
N LEU A 69 -4.13 4.22 0.86
CA LEU A 69 -3.28 3.11 0.45
C LEU A 69 -3.62 2.70 -0.99
N VAL A 70 -2.67 2.05 -1.66
CA VAL A 70 -2.90 1.44 -2.99
C VAL A 70 -2.38 0.00 -2.95
N ARG A 71 -3.23 -0.97 -3.34
CA ARG A 71 -2.75 -2.28 -3.76
C ARG A 71 -2.35 -2.19 -5.23
N VAL A 72 -1.07 -2.36 -5.51
CA VAL A 72 -0.56 -2.36 -6.90
C VAL A 72 -0.87 -3.70 -7.58
N PRO A 73 -0.93 -3.75 -8.92
CA PRO A 73 -1.24 -4.99 -9.64
C PRO A 73 -0.18 -6.07 -9.44
N TRP A 74 1.09 -5.67 -9.33
CA TRP A 74 2.24 -6.55 -9.17
C TRP A 74 3.43 -5.79 -8.56
N ASN A 75 4.50 -6.51 -8.22
CA ASN A 75 5.79 -5.95 -7.80
C ASN A 75 6.54 -5.32 -8.99
N GLU A 76 5.99 -4.24 -9.53
CA GLU A 76 6.54 -3.53 -10.68
C GLU A 76 6.97 -2.12 -10.28
N PRO A 77 8.28 -1.79 -10.31
CA PRO A 77 8.79 -0.50 -9.83
C PRO A 77 8.12 0.71 -10.50
N GLY A 78 7.84 0.64 -11.80
CA GLY A 78 7.21 1.74 -12.53
C GLY A 78 5.80 2.08 -12.03
N ILE A 79 4.99 1.06 -11.72
CA ILE A 79 3.63 1.26 -11.19
C ILE A 79 3.68 1.72 -9.74
N ILE A 80 4.55 1.11 -8.92
CA ILE A 80 4.76 1.51 -7.52
C ILE A 80 5.12 2.99 -7.43
N MET A 81 6.11 3.45 -8.21
CA MET A 81 6.52 4.85 -8.23
C MET A 81 5.39 5.78 -8.66
N LYS A 82 4.65 5.43 -9.74
CA LYS A 82 3.50 6.22 -10.20
C LYS A 82 2.42 6.37 -9.12
N SER A 83 2.07 5.28 -8.42
CA SER A 83 1.07 5.33 -7.34
C SER A 83 1.52 6.21 -6.18
N LEU A 84 2.80 6.14 -5.82
CA LEU A 84 3.38 7.02 -4.79
C LEU A 84 3.40 8.49 -5.23
N ASP A 85 3.74 8.76 -6.49
CA ASP A 85 3.79 10.10 -7.08
C ASP A 85 2.39 10.72 -7.21
N ALA A 86 1.37 9.89 -7.41
CA ALA A 86 -0.04 10.26 -7.36
C ALA A 86 -0.55 10.54 -5.93
N GLY A 87 0.22 10.19 -4.89
CA GLY A 87 -0.07 10.51 -3.50
C GLY A 87 -0.56 9.36 -2.64
N ALA A 88 -0.34 8.10 -3.04
CA ALA A 88 -0.47 6.99 -2.11
C ALA A 88 0.49 7.17 -0.92
N TYR A 89 -0.02 6.92 0.29
CA TYR A 89 0.75 6.99 1.55
C TYR A 89 1.20 5.63 2.06
N GLY A 90 0.80 4.58 1.37
CA GLY A 90 1.33 3.25 1.52
C GLY A 90 1.01 2.40 0.30
N ILE A 91 1.88 1.42 0.07
CA ILE A 91 1.72 0.44 -1.00
C ILE A 91 1.54 -0.94 -0.38
N ILE A 92 0.52 -1.66 -0.84
CA ILE A 92 0.35 -3.08 -0.62
C ILE A 92 0.78 -3.77 -1.91
N CYS A 93 1.81 -4.63 -1.84
CA CYS A 93 2.31 -5.36 -2.99
C CYS A 93 1.88 -6.82 -2.92
N PRO A 94 1.12 -7.34 -3.91
CA PRO A 94 0.72 -8.73 -3.94
C PRO A 94 1.89 -9.68 -4.23
N MET A 95 1.67 -10.97 -3.98
CA MET A 95 2.49 -12.09 -4.46
C MET A 95 3.98 -12.00 -4.10
N ILE A 96 4.31 -11.53 -2.89
CA ILE A 96 5.69 -11.54 -2.38
C ILE A 96 5.98 -12.92 -1.79
N ASN A 97 6.79 -13.72 -2.51
CA ASN A 97 7.08 -15.12 -2.19
C ASN A 97 8.51 -15.35 -1.71
N SER A 98 9.37 -14.33 -1.74
CA SER A 98 10.75 -14.45 -1.30
C SER A 98 11.32 -13.17 -0.71
N LYS A 99 12.42 -13.31 0.04
CA LYS A 99 13.21 -12.17 0.53
C LYS A 99 13.66 -11.23 -0.58
N ALA A 100 14.13 -11.78 -1.71
CA ALA A 100 14.62 -10.97 -2.83
C ALA A 100 13.50 -10.13 -3.46
N GLU A 101 12.29 -10.68 -3.56
CA GLU A 101 11.12 -9.92 -4.03
C GLU A 101 10.70 -8.83 -3.04
N ALA A 102 10.75 -9.12 -1.73
CA ALA A 102 10.50 -8.14 -0.68
C ALA A 102 11.53 -7.00 -0.69
N GLU A 103 12.82 -7.31 -0.85
CA GLU A 103 13.91 -6.32 -0.99
C GLU A 103 13.70 -5.44 -2.24
N ALA A 104 13.35 -6.04 -3.38
CA ALA A 104 13.04 -5.32 -4.61
C ALA A 104 11.81 -4.40 -4.45
N PHE A 105 10.79 -4.87 -3.74
CA PHE A 105 9.60 -4.08 -3.43
C PHE A 105 9.95 -2.88 -2.55
N VAL A 106 10.64 -3.09 -1.42
CA VAL A 106 11.07 -2.00 -0.53
C VAL A 106 11.95 -0.99 -1.28
N SER A 107 12.91 -1.48 -2.08
CA SER A 107 13.77 -0.62 -2.90
C SER A 107 12.95 0.28 -3.83
N SER A 108 11.85 -0.20 -4.40
CA SER A 108 11.00 0.58 -5.31
C SER A 108 10.23 1.71 -4.62
N VAL A 109 10.03 1.60 -3.30
CA VAL A 109 9.28 2.58 -2.49
C VAL A 109 10.20 3.64 -1.87
N ARG A 110 11.46 3.28 -1.58
CA ARG A 110 12.43 4.14 -0.92
C ARG A 110 13.32 4.90 -1.90
N TYR A 111 13.58 6.17 -1.62
CA TYR A 111 14.60 6.97 -2.30
C TYR A 111 16.02 6.52 -1.91
N PRO A 112 17.04 6.75 -2.77
CA PRO A 112 18.43 6.55 -2.42
C PRO A 112 18.83 7.26 -1.11
N PRO A 113 19.73 6.68 -0.29
CA PRO A 113 20.47 5.43 -0.51
C PRO A 113 19.72 4.15 -0.08
N LEU A 114 18.49 4.26 0.44
CA LEU A 114 17.74 3.12 1.00
C LEU A 114 17.00 2.29 -0.07
N GLY A 115 16.95 2.79 -1.30
CA GLY A 115 16.29 2.14 -2.42
C GLY A 115 16.60 2.82 -3.74
N SER A 116 15.78 2.52 -4.74
CA SER A 116 15.94 2.91 -6.15
C SER A 116 14.79 3.76 -6.69
N ARG A 117 13.90 4.28 -5.81
CA ARG A 117 12.80 5.15 -6.24
C ARG A 117 13.33 6.39 -6.98
N SER A 118 12.81 6.60 -8.18
CA SER A 118 13.09 7.81 -8.97
C SER A 118 12.34 9.02 -8.41
N PHE A 119 12.91 10.21 -8.58
CA PHE A 119 12.32 11.46 -8.10
C PHE A 119 11.19 11.94 -9.02
N GLY A 120 9.97 11.95 -8.51
CA GLY A 120 8.82 12.50 -9.22
C GLY A 120 7.56 12.72 -8.37
N PRO A 121 7.61 13.28 -7.14
CA PRO A 121 6.43 13.38 -6.25
C PRO A 121 5.39 14.43 -6.72
N ILE A 122 4.86 14.29 -7.95
CA ILE A 122 4.07 15.28 -8.68
C ILE A 122 2.86 15.74 -7.87
N ARG A 123 1.98 14.81 -7.49
CA ARG A 123 0.81 15.11 -6.65
C ARG A 123 1.11 14.86 -5.18
N ALA A 124 1.99 13.91 -4.86
CA ALA A 124 2.29 13.50 -3.50
C ALA A 124 2.57 14.69 -2.55
N THR A 125 3.32 15.70 -3.02
CA THR A 125 3.62 16.92 -2.24
C THR A 125 2.39 17.74 -1.86
N MET A 126 1.29 17.70 -2.62
CA MET A 126 0.04 18.41 -2.32
C MET A 126 -0.68 17.83 -1.09
N TYR A 127 -0.64 16.50 -0.92
CA TYR A 127 -1.19 15.84 0.26
C TYR A 127 -0.20 15.82 1.43
N ALA A 128 1.07 15.61 1.12
CA ALA A 128 2.09 15.28 2.09
C ALA A 128 2.91 16.47 2.60
N GLY A 129 2.90 17.60 1.91
CA GLY A 129 3.74 18.76 2.19
C GLY A 129 5.03 18.83 1.36
N ALA A 130 5.58 20.04 1.28
CA ALA A 130 6.75 20.37 0.45
C ALA A 130 8.05 19.65 0.86
N ASP A 131 8.14 19.20 2.11
CA ASP A 131 9.27 18.46 2.66
C ASP A 131 9.15 16.93 2.44
N TYR A 132 8.28 16.49 1.51
CA TYR A 132 8.06 15.08 1.16
C TYR A 132 9.37 14.30 0.96
N TYR A 133 10.26 14.79 0.10
CA TYR A 133 11.51 14.08 -0.23
C TYR A 133 12.37 13.76 1.00
N LYS A 134 12.42 14.69 1.96
CA LYS A 134 13.22 14.54 3.18
C LYS A 134 12.68 13.45 4.11
N HIS A 135 11.37 13.20 4.09
CA HIS A 135 10.70 12.37 5.08
C HIS A 135 10.05 11.10 4.51
N ALA A 136 9.86 11.01 3.18
CA ALA A 136 9.10 9.94 2.53
C ALA A 136 9.59 8.53 2.91
N ASN A 137 10.91 8.33 3.04
CA ASN A 137 11.50 7.04 3.40
C ASN A 137 11.04 6.53 4.77
N ASN A 138 10.70 7.42 5.70
CA ASN A 138 10.28 7.05 7.05
C ASN A 138 8.75 7.13 7.24
N THR A 139 8.03 7.77 6.30
CA THR A 139 6.60 8.05 6.45
C THR A 139 5.73 7.12 5.60
N VAL A 140 6.12 6.84 4.36
CA VAL A 140 5.35 5.99 3.44
C VAL A 140 5.37 4.55 3.92
N LEU A 141 4.23 3.85 3.86
CA LEU A 141 4.14 2.45 4.26
C LEU A 141 4.45 1.47 3.12
N THR A 142 5.05 0.34 3.48
CA THR A 142 5.39 -0.78 2.59
C THR A 142 4.85 -2.07 3.20
N LEU A 143 3.84 -2.65 2.56
CA LEU A 143 3.12 -3.81 3.06
C LEU A 143 3.23 -4.94 2.04
N ALA A 144 3.90 -6.02 2.38
CA ALA A 144 4.02 -7.20 1.52
C ALA A 144 2.80 -8.10 1.73
N MET A 145 2.11 -8.48 0.65
CA MET A 145 1.03 -9.44 0.77
C MET A 145 1.60 -10.86 0.78
N ILE A 146 1.25 -11.63 1.81
CA ILE A 146 1.60 -13.03 1.99
C ILE A 146 0.36 -13.86 1.67
N GLU A 147 0.41 -14.56 0.56
CA GLU A 147 -0.77 -15.21 -0.02
C GLU A 147 -0.47 -16.50 -0.77
N THR A 148 0.70 -17.08 -0.55
CA THR A 148 1.08 -18.39 -1.10
C THR A 148 1.79 -19.25 -0.06
N THR A 149 1.86 -20.55 -0.30
CA THR A 149 2.65 -21.50 0.50
C THR A 149 4.15 -21.23 0.42
N ASP A 150 4.67 -20.75 -0.72
CA ASP A 150 6.06 -20.32 -0.86
C ASP A 150 6.36 -19.10 0.02
N ALA A 151 5.46 -18.10 0.03
CA ALA A 151 5.56 -16.94 0.89
C ALA A 151 5.54 -17.33 2.38
N MET A 152 4.70 -18.30 2.75
CA MET A 152 4.69 -18.85 4.11
C MET A 152 5.99 -19.57 4.48
N ALA A 153 6.58 -20.32 3.55
CA ALA A 153 7.87 -20.99 3.78
C ALA A 153 9.03 -20.01 3.93
N ALA A 154 8.98 -18.87 3.24
CA ALA A 154 9.99 -17.81 3.29
C ALA A 154 9.66 -16.68 4.29
N LEU A 155 8.64 -16.85 5.14
CA LEU A 155 8.05 -15.75 5.92
C LEU A 155 9.06 -15.06 6.85
N GLU A 156 9.91 -15.81 7.55
CA GLU A 156 10.92 -15.24 8.44
C GLU A 156 11.93 -14.36 7.69
N ASP A 157 12.36 -14.81 6.50
CA ASP A 157 13.29 -14.09 5.66
C ASP A 157 12.67 -12.82 5.06
N ILE A 158 11.38 -12.86 4.71
CA ILE A 158 10.61 -11.69 4.25
C ILE A 158 10.46 -10.66 5.37
N LEU A 159 10.06 -11.10 6.57
CA LEU A 159 9.89 -10.24 7.74
C LEU A 159 11.20 -9.58 8.18
N ALA A 160 12.35 -10.19 7.90
CA ALA A 160 13.66 -9.65 8.21
C ALA A 160 14.13 -8.54 7.25
N VAL A 161 13.40 -8.23 6.17
CA VAL A 161 13.80 -7.21 5.19
C VAL A 161 13.70 -5.81 5.80
N PRO A 162 14.82 -5.07 5.91
CA PRO A 162 14.80 -3.71 6.44
C PRO A 162 13.94 -2.78 5.60
N GLY A 163 13.09 -2.01 6.26
CA GLY A 163 12.23 -1.02 5.60
C GLY A 163 10.92 -1.58 5.06
N LEU A 164 10.63 -2.88 5.25
CA LEU A 164 9.29 -3.46 5.16
C LEU A 164 8.51 -3.13 6.45
N ASP A 165 7.35 -2.51 6.33
CA ASP A 165 6.60 -2.00 7.49
C ASP A 165 5.59 -3.02 8.04
N GLY A 166 5.22 -4.02 7.26
CA GLY A 166 4.30 -5.05 7.68
C GLY A 166 3.94 -6.04 6.58
N ILE A 167 3.16 -7.05 6.97
CA ILE A 167 2.58 -8.03 6.07
C ILE A 167 1.06 -7.84 5.98
N TYR A 168 0.49 -8.14 4.82
CA TYR A 168 -0.95 -8.23 4.60
C TYR A 168 -1.26 -9.68 4.21
N VAL A 169 -2.22 -10.34 4.85
CA VAL A 169 -2.56 -11.72 4.49
C VAL A 169 -3.63 -11.68 3.40
N GLY A 170 -3.40 -12.38 2.29
CA GLY A 170 -4.38 -12.61 1.23
C GLY A 170 -5.07 -13.96 1.44
N PRO A 171 -6.19 -14.05 2.20
CA PRO A 171 -6.72 -15.33 2.67
C PRO A 171 -7.26 -16.22 1.54
N ALA A 172 -7.87 -15.63 0.51
CA ALA A 172 -8.41 -16.36 -0.63
C ALA A 172 -7.31 -17.05 -1.45
N ASP A 173 -6.27 -16.29 -1.83
CA ASP A 173 -5.13 -16.81 -2.59
C ASP A 173 -4.28 -17.77 -1.74
N LEU A 174 -4.11 -17.50 -0.45
CA LEU A 174 -3.43 -18.43 0.47
C LEU A 174 -4.17 -19.77 0.55
N SER A 175 -5.50 -19.73 0.63
CA SER A 175 -6.33 -20.93 0.63
C SER A 175 -6.15 -21.73 -0.67
N ILE A 176 -6.16 -21.07 -1.82
CA ILE A 176 -5.91 -21.71 -3.12
C ILE A 176 -4.53 -22.35 -3.14
N SER A 177 -3.50 -21.64 -2.71
CA SER A 177 -2.12 -22.14 -2.68
C SER A 177 -1.96 -23.35 -1.75
N MET A 178 -2.76 -23.43 -0.69
CA MET A 178 -2.82 -24.59 0.21
C MET A 178 -3.68 -25.76 -0.32
N GLY A 179 -4.26 -25.64 -1.50
CA GLY A 179 -5.12 -26.67 -2.10
C GLY A 179 -6.57 -26.66 -1.56
N HIS A 180 -7.01 -25.54 -0.99
CA HIS A 180 -8.38 -25.34 -0.53
C HIS A 180 -9.18 -24.44 -1.48
N ALA A 181 -10.51 -24.51 -1.39
CA ALA A 181 -11.38 -23.60 -2.14
C ALA A 181 -11.30 -22.19 -1.53
N PRO A 182 -11.23 -21.12 -2.35
CA PRO A 182 -11.23 -19.76 -1.84
C PRO A 182 -12.58 -19.42 -1.22
N ARG A 183 -12.55 -18.56 -0.20
CA ARG A 183 -13.72 -17.84 0.29
C ARG A 183 -13.40 -16.36 0.26
N MET A 184 -14.35 -15.56 -0.21
CA MET A 184 -14.27 -14.12 -0.03
C MET A 184 -14.53 -13.81 1.44
N ASP A 185 -13.81 -12.83 1.98
CA ASP A 185 -14.06 -12.32 3.32
C ASP A 185 -15.51 -11.82 3.39
N GLN A 186 -16.34 -12.50 4.20
CA GLN A 186 -17.72 -12.11 4.52
C GLN A 186 -17.79 -11.60 5.96
#